data_AF-A0A8J4CGA1-F1
#
_entry.id   AF-A0A8J4CGA1-F1
#
_cell.length_a   1.000
_cell.length_b   1.000
_cell.length_c   1.000
_cell.angle_alpha   90.00
_cell.angle_beta   90.00
_cell.angle_gamma   90.00
#
_symmetry.space_group_name_H-M   'P 1'
#
loop_
_entity.id
_entity.type
_entity.pdbx_description
1 polymer ?
#
loop_
_entity_poly.entity_id
_entity_poly.type
_entity_poly.pdbx_seq_one_letter_code
_entity_poly.pdbx_strand_id
1 'polypeptide(L)'
;MQVAPQRVLELVQYLGRLEPGIRPQGILIHEPASGHFPFEAAPYVAAVRAVMDATGWTEPPQQAGGTLSAAGSGLLLVHVTAGYGLAHATVLECLAAGCNGVMASLCEEAEPASVHASSLLDLVNLSRLGNPHVAAHFNMDQLRAAAQEVSAMVLRAQREADKTAEREAAQQAQQQQQQQQAKPPTASTSPSHSRQPLILGHA
;
A
#
# COMPACT_ATOMS: atom_id res chain seq x y z
N MET A 1 -27.44 -4.81 16.19
CA MET A 1 -26.51 -4.39 15.12
C MET A 1 -25.20 -5.13 15.41
N GLN A 2 -24.86 -6.19 14.68
CA GLN A 2 -23.58 -6.91 14.92
C GLN A 2 -22.42 -5.95 14.62
N VAL A 3 -21.45 -5.88 15.52
CA VAL A 3 -20.25 -5.04 15.36
C VAL A 3 -19.45 -5.55 14.16
N ALA A 4 -18.85 -4.65 13.37
CA ALA A 4 -18.11 -4.98 12.16
C ALA A 4 -17.14 -6.19 12.26
N PRO A 5 -16.43 -6.43 13.39
CA PRO A 5 -15.55 -7.59 13.54
C PRO A 5 -16.27 -8.95 13.49
N GLN A 6 -17.49 -9.05 14.03
CA GLN A 6 -18.19 -10.33 14.08
C GLN A 6 -18.62 -10.82 12.70
N ARG A 7 -19.04 -9.90 11.82
CA ARG A 7 -19.40 -10.21 10.43
C ARG A 7 -18.20 -10.74 9.64
N VAL A 8 -17.00 -10.20 9.89
CA VAL A 8 -15.77 -10.69 9.26
C VAL A 8 -15.50 -12.13 9.69
N LEU A 9 -15.59 -12.43 11.00
CA LEU A 9 -15.36 -13.79 11.49
C LEU A 9 -16.40 -14.79 11.00
N GLU A 10 -17.68 -14.40 10.90
CA GLU A 10 -18.73 -15.22 10.31
C GLU A 10 -18.47 -15.52 8.83
N LEU A 11 -17.99 -14.52 8.07
CA LEU A 11 -17.55 -14.72 6.68
C LEU A 11 -16.38 -15.69 6.60
N VAL A 12 -15.34 -15.52 7.42
CA VAL A 12 -14.18 -16.43 7.47
C VAL A 12 -14.63 -17.85 7.79
N GLN A 13 -15.53 -18.02 8.76
CA GLN A 13 -16.08 -19.32 9.12
C GLN A 13 -16.88 -19.95 7.98
N TYR A 14 -17.69 -19.16 7.28
CA TYR A 14 -18.43 -19.63 6.12
C TYR A 14 -17.47 -20.11 5.01
N LEU A 15 -16.48 -19.29 4.66
CA LEU A 15 -15.47 -19.62 3.66
C LEU A 15 -14.70 -20.90 4.03
N GLY A 16 -14.32 -21.02 5.30
CA GLY A 16 -13.63 -22.21 5.83
C GLY A 16 -14.47 -23.49 5.80
N ARG A 17 -15.79 -23.42 5.63
CA ARG A 17 -16.67 -24.60 5.47
C ARG A 17 -16.93 -24.99 4.01
N LEU A 18 -16.51 -24.18 3.04
CA LEU A 18 -16.65 -24.52 1.62
C LEU A 18 -15.85 -25.78 1.28
N GLU A 19 -16.31 -26.53 0.28
CA GLU A 19 -15.58 -27.69 -0.22
C GLU A 19 -14.17 -27.28 -0.70
N PRO A 20 -13.13 -28.12 -0.49
CA PRO A 20 -11.76 -27.75 -0.85
C PRO A 20 -11.56 -27.29 -2.30
N GLY A 21 -12.37 -27.82 -3.24
CA GLY A 21 -12.28 -27.45 -4.66
C GLY A 21 -12.79 -26.05 -5.02
N ILE A 22 -13.58 -25.42 -4.14
CA ILE A 22 -14.13 -24.07 -4.34
C ILE A 22 -13.74 -23.10 -3.21
N ARG A 23 -13.09 -23.60 -2.15
CA ARG A 23 -12.59 -22.79 -1.05
C ARG A 23 -11.44 -21.91 -1.54
N PRO A 24 -11.41 -20.61 -1.18
CA PRO A 24 -10.25 -19.77 -1.48
C PRO A 24 -8.95 -20.36 -0.92
N GLN A 25 -7.83 -20.08 -1.56
CA GLN A 25 -6.51 -20.51 -1.05
C GLN A 25 -6.16 -19.83 0.28
N GLY A 26 -6.66 -18.62 0.50
CA GLY A 26 -6.39 -17.87 1.72
C GLY A 26 -7.12 -16.55 1.81
N ILE A 27 -6.72 -15.79 2.82
CA ILE A 27 -7.22 -14.48 3.16
C ILE A 27 -6.04 -13.51 3.21
N LEU A 28 -6.22 -12.33 2.61
CA LEU A 28 -5.32 -11.20 2.77
C LEU A 28 -6.00 -10.15 3.64
N ILE A 29 -5.40 -9.82 4.77
CA ILE A 29 -5.82 -8.70 5.63
C ILE A 29 -5.04 -7.46 5.22
N HIS A 30 -5.75 -6.40 4.84
CA HIS A 30 -5.16 -5.12 4.53
C HIS A 30 -5.24 -4.20 5.74
N GLU A 31 -4.08 -3.77 6.25
CA GLU A 31 -3.99 -2.78 7.33
C GLU A 31 -3.57 -1.40 6.78
N PRO A 32 -4.47 -0.41 6.81
CA PRO A 32 -4.15 0.96 6.37
C PRO A 32 -3.26 1.71 7.36
N ALA A 33 -2.48 2.65 6.83
CA ALA A 33 -1.46 3.47 7.46
C ALA A 33 -1.90 4.21 8.75
N SER A 34 -3.19 4.44 8.94
CA SER A 34 -3.73 5.15 10.10
C SER A 34 -4.75 4.34 10.91
N GLY A 35 -4.86 3.02 10.67
CA GLY A 35 -5.91 2.18 11.25
C GLY A 35 -5.63 1.81 12.71
N HIS A 36 -4.46 1.24 12.97
CA HIS A 36 -4.16 0.53 14.22
C HIS A 36 -2.67 0.60 14.58
N PHE A 37 -2.36 0.63 15.87
CA PHE A 37 -1.01 0.33 16.37
C PHE A 37 -0.69 -1.17 16.19
N PRO A 38 0.60 -1.57 16.22
CA PRO A 38 1.00 -2.97 16.07
C PRO A 38 0.23 -3.94 16.99
N PHE A 39 0.09 -3.59 18.28
CA PHE A 39 -0.62 -4.39 19.29
C PHE A 39 -2.15 -4.42 19.11
N GLU A 40 -2.71 -3.54 18.28
CA GLU A 40 -4.14 -3.50 17.96
C GLU A 40 -4.45 -4.31 16.69
N ALA A 41 -3.51 -4.40 15.75
CA ALA A 41 -3.65 -5.20 14.53
C ALA A 41 -3.56 -6.72 14.82
N ALA A 42 -2.62 -7.13 15.67
CA ALA A 42 -2.32 -8.53 15.95
C ALA A 42 -3.54 -9.35 16.45
N PRO A 43 -4.39 -8.85 17.37
CA PRO A 43 -5.59 -9.57 17.81
C PRO A 43 -6.57 -9.91 16.68
N TYR A 44 -6.69 -9.06 15.65
CA TYR A 44 -7.54 -9.35 14.50
C TYR A 44 -7.00 -10.50 13.66
N VAL A 45 -5.69 -10.51 13.43
CA VAL A 45 -5.00 -11.61 12.74
C VAL A 45 -5.18 -12.93 13.52
N ALA A 46 -4.94 -12.90 14.83
CA ALA A 46 -5.10 -14.07 15.69
C ALA A 46 -6.55 -14.60 15.67
N ALA A 47 -7.54 -13.70 15.71
CA ALA A 47 -8.95 -14.08 15.65
C ALA A 47 -9.32 -14.75 14.31
N VAL A 48 -8.85 -14.20 13.18
CA VAL A 48 -9.06 -14.81 11.86
C VAL A 48 -8.37 -16.16 11.77
N ARG A 49 -7.10 -16.27 12.20
CA ARG A 49 -6.35 -17.53 12.23
C ARG A 49 -7.07 -18.60 13.04
N ALA A 50 -7.56 -18.25 14.23
CA ALA A 50 -8.30 -19.18 15.08
C ALA A 50 -9.57 -19.73 14.42
N VAL A 51 -10.32 -18.88 13.69
CA VAL A 51 -11.52 -19.32 12.95
C VAL A 51 -11.15 -20.20 11.75
N MET A 52 -10.09 -19.86 11.02
CA MET A 52 -9.58 -20.68 9.92
C MET A 52 -9.16 -22.06 10.45
N ASP A 53 -8.41 -22.12 11.56
CA ASP A 53 -7.99 -23.38 12.19
C ASP A 53 -9.19 -24.22 12.65
N ALA A 54 -10.16 -23.58 13.31
CA ALA A 54 -11.38 -24.25 13.81
C ALA A 54 -12.26 -24.85 12.69
N THR A 55 -12.07 -24.42 11.44
CA THR A 55 -12.77 -24.96 10.27
C THR A 55 -11.91 -25.91 9.43
N GLY A 56 -10.69 -26.21 9.90
CA GLY A 56 -9.72 -27.03 9.16
C GLY A 56 -9.18 -26.33 7.91
N TRP A 57 -9.27 -25.00 7.83
CA TRP A 57 -8.68 -24.19 6.77
C TRP A 57 -7.23 -23.84 7.10
N THR A 58 -6.41 -24.88 7.27
CA THR A 58 -5.01 -24.80 7.69
C THR A 58 -4.08 -25.06 6.51
N GLU A 59 -2.91 -24.42 6.51
CA GLU A 59 -1.85 -24.82 5.58
C GLU A 59 -1.48 -26.30 5.78
N PRO A 60 -1.24 -27.06 4.69
CA PRO A 60 -0.60 -28.35 4.81
C PRO A 60 0.81 -28.17 5.38
N PRO A 61 1.33 -29.13 6.17
CA PRO A 61 2.69 -29.05 6.70
C PRO A 61 3.69 -28.81 5.56
N GLN A 62 4.45 -27.72 5.66
CA GLN A 62 5.53 -27.46 4.71
C GLN A 62 6.53 -28.62 4.76
N GLN A 63 6.71 -29.33 3.66
CA GLN A 63 7.89 -30.19 3.52
C GLN A 63 9.10 -29.27 3.39
N ALA A 64 10.20 -29.63 4.07
CA ALA A 64 11.48 -28.91 3.99
C ALA A 64 11.91 -28.79 2.52
N GLY A 65 11.70 -27.62 1.91
CA GLY A 65 11.83 -27.47 0.46
C GLY A 65 11.16 -26.23 -0.17
N GLY A 66 10.32 -25.50 0.56
CA GLY A 66 10.09 -24.07 0.28
C GLY A 66 9.35 -23.71 -1.02
N THR A 67 8.59 -24.61 -1.63
CA THR A 67 7.60 -24.22 -2.63
C THR A 67 6.23 -24.14 -1.98
N LEU A 68 5.67 -22.92 -1.95
CA LEU A 68 4.23 -22.74 -1.78
C LEU A 68 3.57 -23.56 -2.88
N SER A 69 3.03 -24.71 -2.49
CA SER A 69 2.25 -25.54 -3.40
C SER A 69 1.08 -24.69 -3.90
N ALA A 70 0.89 -24.60 -5.21
CA ALA A 70 -0.32 -24.02 -5.81
C ALA A 70 -1.62 -24.72 -5.33
N ALA A 71 -1.50 -25.87 -4.64
CA ALA A 71 -2.58 -26.62 -4.01
C ALA A 71 -2.68 -26.41 -2.48
N GLY A 72 -1.88 -25.53 -1.88
CA GLY A 72 -1.99 -25.15 -0.47
C GLY A 72 -3.22 -24.28 -0.23
N SER A 73 -4.05 -24.64 0.75
CA SER A 73 -5.17 -23.84 1.25
C SER A 73 -4.89 -23.44 2.69
N GLY A 74 -5.41 -22.31 3.15
CA GLY A 74 -5.26 -21.84 4.52
C GLY A 74 -4.23 -20.72 4.70
N LEU A 75 -3.81 -20.08 3.61
CA LEU A 75 -2.92 -18.91 3.66
C LEU A 75 -3.60 -17.76 4.40
N LEU A 76 -2.94 -17.21 5.42
CA LEU A 76 -3.33 -15.94 6.02
C LEU A 76 -2.20 -14.94 5.78
N LEU A 77 -2.46 -13.93 4.96
CA LEU A 77 -1.47 -12.92 4.57
C LEU A 77 -1.86 -11.56 5.14
N VAL A 78 -0.86 -10.71 5.36
CA VAL A 78 -1.08 -9.30 5.71
C VAL A 78 -0.44 -8.37 4.68
N HIS A 79 -1.13 -7.28 4.35
CA HIS A 79 -0.58 -6.16 3.59
C HIS A 79 -0.67 -4.91 4.48
N VAL A 80 0.48 -4.40 4.92
CA VAL A 80 0.56 -3.27 5.84
C VAL A 80 1.11 -2.05 5.12
N THR A 81 0.35 -0.96 5.10
CA THR A 81 0.82 0.32 4.55
C THR A 81 1.59 1.12 5.60
N ALA A 82 2.53 1.95 5.17
CA ALA A 82 3.42 2.70 6.03
C ALA A 82 2.69 3.88 6.64
N GLY A 83 2.24 3.63 7.87
CA GLY A 83 1.61 4.57 8.76
C GLY A 83 2.56 5.51 9.48
N TYR A 84 2.41 5.55 10.80
CA TYR A 84 3.27 6.27 11.75
C TYR A 84 4.71 5.74 11.83
N GLY A 85 5.28 5.24 10.73
CA GLY A 85 6.58 4.57 10.70
C GLY A 85 6.60 3.19 11.38
N LEU A 86 5.43 2.60 11.64
CA LEU A 86 5.27 1.35 12.39
C LEU A 86 4.97 0.13 11.53
N ALA A 87 5.04 0.24 10.19
CA ALA A 87 4.61 -0.81 9.26
C ALA A 87 5.28 -2.17 9.57
N HIS A 88 6.59 -2.17 9.71
CA HIS A 88 7.38 -3.37 10.00
C HIS A 88 7.11 -3.94 11.39
N ALA A 89 6.89 -3.09 12.39
CA ALA A 89 6.51 -3.53 13.72
C ALA A 89 5.13 -4.23 13.68
N THR A 90 4.17 -3.65 12.97
CA THR A 90 2.85 -4.25 12.72
C THR A 90 2.98 -5.57 11.97
N VAL A 91 3.82 -5.67 10.94
CA VAL A 91 4.06 -6.94 10.23
C VAL A 91 4.59 -8.01 11.17
N LEU A 92 5.59 -7.70 12.00
CA LEU A 92 6.16 -8.66 12.94
C LEU A 92 5.14 -9.14 13.98
N GLU A 93 4.32 -8.22 14.51
CA GLU A 93 3.23 -8.57 15.43
C GLU A 93 2.17 -9.45 14.75
N CYS A 94 1.80 -9.15 13.51
CA CYS A 94 0.87 -9.98 12.73
C CYS A 94 1.44 -11.38 12.43
N LEU A 95 2.73 -11.49 12.11
CA LEU A 95 3.42 -12.78 11.94
C LEU A 95 3.42 -13.57 13.25
N ALA A 96 3.69 -12.91 14.38
CA ALA A 96 3.62 -13.53 15.70
C ALA A 96 2.19 -13.98 16.06
N ALA A 97 1.16 -13.28 15.55
CA ALA A 97 -0.25 -13.64 15.70
C ALA A 97 -0.72 -14.77 14.79
N GLY A 98 0.15 -15.30 13.92
CA GLY A 98 -0.11 -16.51 13.13
C GLY A 98 -0.51 -16.28 11.68
N CYS A 99 -0.23 -15.11 11.10
CA CYS A 99 -0.24 -15.02 9.63
C CYS A 99 0.97 -15.77 9.04
N ASN A 100 0.78 -16.31 7.84
CA ASN A 100 1.73 -17.17 7.12
C ASN A 100 2.63 -16.38 6.16
N GLY A 101 2.31 -15.11 5.91
CA GLY A 101 3.09 -14.30 4.98
C GLY A 101 2.66 -12.85 4.89
N VAL A 102 3.44 -12.12 4.11
CA VAL A 102 3.34 -10.66 3.95
C VAL A 102 3.26 -10.36 2.47
N MET A 103 2.25 -9.58 2.07
CA MET A 103 2.23 -8.93 0.75
C MET A 103 2.97 -7.61 0.88
N ALA A 104 4.06 -7.47 0.14
CA ALA A 104 4.97 -6.34 0.25
C ALA A 104 5.74 -6.15 -1.06
N SER A 105 6.28 -4.95 -1.29
CA SER A 105 7.31 -4.73 -2.30
C SER A 105 8.65 -5.29 -1.85
N LEU A 106 9.62 -5.38 -2.78
CA LEU A 106 10.99 -5.72 -2.40
C LEU A 106 11.60 -4.63 -1.50
N CYS A 107 11.54 -3.38 -1.93
CA CYS A 107 12.05 -2.19 -1.26
C CYS A 107 10.96 -1.11 -1.17
N GLU A 108 11.09 -0.21 -0.19
CA GLU A 108 10.22 0.95 -0.10
C GLU A 108 10.60 1.90 -1.23
N GLU A 109 9.67 2.14 -2.15
CA GLU A 109 9.89 3.02 -3.30
C GLU A 109 9.08 4.30 -3.13
N ALA A 110 9.66 5.41 -3.61
CA ALA A 110 9.36 6.77 -3.19
C ALA A 110 8.05 7.37 -3.74
N GLU A 111 6.91 6.68 -3.61
CA GLU A 111 5.62 7.35 -3.74
C GLU A 111 5.09 7.76 -2.35
N PRO A 112 5.01 9.07 -2.03
CA PRO A 112 4.68 9.56 -0.69
C PRO A 112 3.33 9.07 -0.14
N ALA A 113 2.43 8.64 -1.03
CA ALA A 113 1.07 8.21 -0.69
C ALA A 113 0.89 6.68 -0.63
N SER A 114 1.88 5.90 -1.07
CA SER A 114 1.80 4.44 -1.17
C SER A 114 3.03 3.75 -0.57
N VAL A 115 3.59 4.33 0.48
CA VAL A 115 4.63 3.65 1.24
C VAL A 115 3.96 2.46 1.94
N HIS A 116 4.48 1.26 1.75
CA HIS A 116 4.03 0.01 2.38
C HIS A 116 5.24 -0.74 2.90
N ALA A 117 5.03 -1.67 3.83
CA ALA A 117 6.13 -2.48 4.37
C ALA A 117 6.93 -3.13 3.23
N SER A 118 8.25 -2.96 3.28
CA SER A 118 9.21 -3.67 2.42
C SER A 118 9.52 -5.07 2.95
N SER A 119 9.39 -6.06 2.06
CA SER A 119 9.76 -7.45 2.36
C SER A 119 11.23 -7.60 2.69
N LEU A 120 12.15 -6.81 2.10
CA LEU A 120 13.56 -6.87 2.44
C LEU A 120 13.81 -6.45 3.90
N LEU A 121 13.18 -5.37 4.38
CA LEU A 121 13.33 -4.95 5.77
C LEU A 121 12.69 -5.95 6.74
N ASP A 122 11.54 -6.53 6.40
CA ASP A 122 10.92 -7.60 7.18
C ASP A 122 11.82 -8.84 7.27
N LEU A 123 12.40 -9.28 6.14
CA LEU A 123 13.34 -10.40 6.09
C LEU A 123 14.62 -10.12 6.89
N VAL A 124 15.16 -8.89 6.82
CA VAL A 124 16.32 -8.50 7.64
C VAL A 124 15.97 -8.54 9.13
N ASN A 125 14.80 -8.05 9.54
CA ASN A 125 14.36 -8.11 10.93
C ASN A 125 14.18 -9.55 11.41
N LEU A 126 13.51 -10.40 10.61
CA LEU A 126 13.37 -11.82 10.91
C LEU A 126 14.72 -12.56 10.97
N SER A 127 15.65 -12.23 10.08
CA SER A 127 17.01 -12.76 10.10
C SER A 127 17.75 -12.37 11.39
N ARG A 128 17.64 -11.11 11.82
CA ARG A 128 18.22 -10.62 13.09
C ARG A 128 17.61 -11.30 14.31
N LEU A 129 16.34 -11.69 14.24
CA LEU A 129 15.67 -12.50 15.26
C LEU A 129 16.07 -13.99 15.21
N GLY A 130 16.93 -14.40 14.28
CA GLY A 130 17.40 -15.78 14.16
C GLY A 130 16.37 -16.72 13.51
N ASN A 131 15.44 -16.19 12.70
CA ASN A 131 14.43 -17.00 12.04
C ASN A 131 15.08 -18.00 11.05
N PRO A 132 14.96 -19.33 11.28
CA PRO A 132 15.64 -20.34 10.46
C PRO A 132 15.04 -20.46 9.05
N HIS A 133 13.77 -20.13 8.87
CA HIS A 133 13.13 -20.13 7.55
C HIS A 133 13.77 -19.09 6.62
N VAL A 134 14.12 -17.91 7.16
CA VAL A 134 14.82 -16.89 6.37
C VAL A 134 16.17 -17.40 5.89
N ALA A 135 16.96 -17.97 6.78
CA ALA A 135 18.28 -18.51 6.46
C ALA A 135 18.23 -19.69 5.47
N ALA A 136 17.19 -20.53 5.54
CA ALA A 136 17.04 -21.70 4.69
C ALA A 136 16.57 -21.36 3.26
N HIS A 137 15.77 -20.30 3.10
CA HIS A 137 15.04 -20.05 1.85
C HIS A 137 15.43 -18.77 1.10
N PHE A 138 16.14 -17.84 1.74
CA PHE A 138 16.42 -16.53 1.15
C PHE A 138 17.91 -16.25 1.06
N ASN A 139 18.36 -15.88 -0.14
CA ASN A 139 19.71 -15.35 -0.35
C ASN A 139 19.72 -13.84 -0.12
N MET A 140 20.07 -13.43 1.10
CA MET A 140 20.02 -12.02 1.51
C MET A 140 20.95 -11.11 0.70
N ASP A 141 22.08 -11.61 0.20
CA ASP A 141 22.99 -10.84 -0.65
C ASP A 141 22.37 -10.56 -2.02
N GLN A 142 21.77 -11.57 -2.64
CA GLN A 142 21.07 -11.41 -3.93
C GLN A 142 19.84 -10.51 -3.79
N LEU A 143 19.07 -10.64 -2.70
CA LEU A 143 17.92 -9.77 -2.44
C LEU A 143 18.33 -8.31 -2.27
N ARG A 144 19.43 -8.05 -1.56
CA ARG A 144 19.99 -6.70 -1.43
C ARG A 144 20.40 -6.14 -2.80
N ALA A 145 21.10 -6.93 -3.62
CA ALA A 145 21.50 -6.50 -4.95
C ALA A 145 20.28 -6.20 -5.85
N ALA A 146 19.26 -7.06 -5.79
CA ALA A 146 18.01 -6.84 -6.52
C ALA A 146 17.29 -5.56 -6.06
N ALA A 147 17.24 -5.29 -4.76
CA ALA A 147 16.63 -4.06 -4.23
C ALA A 147 17.37 -2.80 -4.71
N GLN A 148 18.71 -2.84 -4.74
CA GLN A 148 19.51 -1.73 -5.27
C GLN A 148 19.21 -1.43 -6.73
N GLU A 149 19.05 -2.47 -7.56
CA GLU A 149 18.69 -2.32 -8.97
C GLU A 149 17.26 -1.78 -9.15
N VAL A 150 16.30 -2.27 -8.35
CA VAL A 150 14.92 -1.76 -8.38
C VAL A 150 14.89 -0.27 -8.03
N SER A 151 15.54 0.15 -6.94
CA SER A 151 15.59 1.58 -6.57
C SER A 151 16.30 2.42 -7.64
N ALA A 152 17.37 1.90 -8.26
CA ALA A 152 18.03 2.59 -9.36
C ALA A 152 17.11 2.75 -10.59
N MET A 153 16.30 1.74 -10.90
CA MET A 153 15.32 1.80 -11.99
C MET A 153 14.22 2.84 -11.70
N VAL A 154 13.66 2.84 -10.49
CA VAL A 154 12.61 3.79 -10.08
C VAL A 154 13.14 5.23 -10.15
N LEU A 155 14.34 5.48 -9.63
CA LEU A 155 14.96 6.81 -9.70
C LEU A 155 15.21 7.28 -11.13
N ARG A 156 15.62 6.37 -12.03
CA ARG A 156 15.77 6.70 -13.46
C ARG A 156 14.41 7.05 -14.08
N ALA A 157 13.38 6.27 -13.81
CA ALA A 157 12.04 6.50 -14.32
C ALA A 157 11.47 7.85 -13.83
N GLN A 158 11.62 8.17 -12.54
CA GLN A 158 11.17 9.44 -11.98
C GLN A 158 11.84 10.63 -12.66
N ARG A 159 13.17 10.59 -12.86
CA ARG A 159 13.90 11.67 -13.53
C ARG A 159 13.45 11.89 -14.98
N GLU A 160 13.13 10.81 -15.70
CA GLU A 160 12.61 10.95 -17.07
C GLU A 160 11.18 11.50 -17.09
N ALA A 161 10.35 11.15 -16.11
CA ALA A 161 9.02 11.73 -15.93
C ALA A 161 9.11 13.24 -15.61
N ASP A 162 9.98 13.63 -14.68
CA ASP A 162 10.20 15.03 -14.29
C ASP A 162 10.65 15.88 -15.49
N LYS A 163 11.64 15.39 -16.26
CA LYS A 163 12.09 16.07 -17.49
C LYS A 163 10.98 16.22 -18.52
N THR A 164 10.09 15.22 -18.62
CA THR A 164 8.96 15.27 -19.56
C THR A 164 7.96 16.32 -19.12
N ALA A 165 7.60 16.34 -17.83
CA ALA A 165 6.71 17.34 -17.25
C ALA A 165 7.26 18.77 -17.39
N GLU A 166 8.57 18.98 -17.18
CA GLU A 166 9.22 20.28 -17.38
C GLU A 166 9.14 20.76 -18.84
N ARG A 167 9.35 19.85 -19.81
CA ARG A 167 9.24 20.17 -21.24
C ARG A 167 7.81 20.53 -21.63
N GLU A 168 6.83 19.78 -21.14
CA GLU A 168 5.42 20.07 -21.38
C GLU A 168 5.00 21.42 -20.78
N ALA A 169 5.42 21.70 -19.53
CA ALA A 169 5.17 22.98 -18.88
C ALA A 169 5.81 24.15 -19.65
N ALA A 170 7.04 23.99 -20.13
CA ALA A 170 7.72 25.02 -20.94
C ALA A 170 7.01 25.27 -22.28
N GLN A 171 6.56 24.21 -22.96
CA GLN A 171 5.80 24.32 -24.21
C GLN A 171 4.46 25.02 -23.99
N GLN A 172 3.73 24.68 -22.93
CA GLN A 172 2.48 25.33 -22.57
C GLN A 172 2.68 26.82 -22.25
N ALA A 173 3.71 27.17 -21.47
CA ALA A 173 4.03 28.55 -21.17
C ALA A 173 4.35 29.36 -22.43
N GLN A 174 5.11 28.78 -23.37
CA GLN A 174 5.43 29.43 -24.64
C GLN A 174 4.18 29.64 -25.51
N GLN A 175 3.28 28.65 -25.59
CA GLN A 175 2.01 28.78 -26.31
C GLN A 175 1.12 29.88 -25.69
N GLN A 176 1.04 29.96 -24.37
CA GLN A 176 0.27 31.01 -23.69
C GLN A 176 0.85 32.41 -23.97
N GLN A 177 2.18 32.58 -23.97
CA GLN A 177 2.80 33.86 -24.32
C GLN A 177 2.50 34.27 -25.77
N GLN A 178 2.55 33.34 -26.72
CA GLN A 178 2.21 33.61 -28.12
C GLN A 178 0.74 34.01 -28.29
N GLN A 179 -0.19 33.36 -27.58
CA GLN A 179 -1.61 33.71 -27.59
C GLN A 179 -1.88 35.10 -26.98
N GLN A 180 -1.13 35.50 -25.96
CA GLN A 180 -1.24 36.84 -25.37
C GLN A 180 -0.70 37.94 -26.30
N GLN A 181 0.39 37.66 -27.03
CA GLN A 181 0.95 38.61 -28.01
C GLN A 181 0.10 38.73 -29.28
N ALA A 182 -0.61 37.67 -29.67
CA ALA A 182 -1.52 37.67 -30.82
C ALA A 182 -2.89 38.31 -30.53
N LYS A 183 -3.19 38.64 -29.27
CA LYS A 183 -4.45 39.31 -28.90
C LYS A 183 -4.36 40.79 -29.33
N PRO A 184 -5.17 41.26 -30.29
CA PRO A 184 -5.10 42.64 -30.77
C PRO A 184 -5.39 43.61 -29.61
N PRO A 185 -4.79 44.81 -29.60
CA PRO A 185 -5.06 45.81 -28.59
C PRO A 185 -6.56 46.08 -28.59
N THR A 186 -7.23 45.75 -27.49
CA THR A 186 -8.60 46.20 -27.24
C THR A 186 -8.59 47.71 -27.34
N ALA A 187 -9.25 48.24 -28.36
CA ALA A 187 -9.47 49.66 -28.55
C ALA A 187 -9.91 50.25 -27.21
N SER A 188 -9.17 51.24 -26.72
CA SER A 188 -9.51 51.97 -25.52
C SER A 188 -10.88 52.62 -25.72
N THR A 189 -11.93 51.98 -25.24
CA THR A 189 -13.20 52.64 -25.03
C THR A 189 -12.98 53.64 -23.91
N SER A 190 -12.98 54.92 -24.28
CA SER A 190 -12.93 56.05 -23.37
C SER A 190 -13.86 55.81 -22.17
N PRO A 191 -13.45 56.16 -20.94
CA PRO A 191 -14.32 56.02 -19.78
C PRO A 191 -15.51 56.97 -19.96
N SER A 192 -16.64 56.40 -20.39
CA SER A 192 -17.94 57.03 -20.24
C SER A 192 -18.18 57.21 -18.75
N HIS A 193 -18.25 58.45 -18.30
CA HIS A 193 -18.66 58.84 -16.96
C HIS A 193 -20.04 58.26 -16.63
N SER A 194 -20.06 57.04 -16.09
CA SER A 194 -21.21 56.51 -15.38
C SER A 194 -21.26 57.19 -14.02
N ARG A 195 -22.20 58.12 -13.89
CA ARG A 195 -22.54 58.79 -12.63
C ARG A 195 -22.84 57.73 -11.57
N GLN A 196 -22.15 57.81 -10.43
CA GLN A 196 -22.59 57.14 -9.22
C GLN A 196 -24.02 57.61 -8.87
N PRO A 197 -24.98 56.70 -8.63
CA PRO A 197 -26.16 57.09 -7.87
C PRO A 197 -25.72 57.29 -6.41
N LEU A 198 -25.81 58.55 -5.97
CA LEU A 198 -25.92 58.91 -4.57
C LEU A 198 -27.09 58.10 -3.98
N ILE A 199 -26.80 57.13 -3.10
CA ILE A 199 -27.80 56.67 -2.13
C ILE A 199 -27.54 57.47 -0.85
N LEU A 200 -28.46 58.38 -0.61
CA LEU A 200 -28.56 59.26 0.54
C LEU A 200 -29.84 58.85 1.30
N GLY A 201 -29.71 58.59 2.61
CA GLY A 201 -30.82 58.36 3.55
C GLY A 201 -31.27 56.90 3.67
N HIS A 202 -31.66 56.37 4.83
CA HIS A 202 -32.12 57.00 6.08
C HIS A 202 -31.83 56.11 7.30
N ALA A 203 -31.80 56.78 8.46
CA ALA A 203 -32.02 56.38 9.85
C ALA A 203 -32.37 54.91 10.17
#